data_AF-A0A4Q6EXG5-F1
#
_entry.id   AF-A0A4Q6EXG5-F1
#
_cell.length_a   1.000
_cell.length_b   1.000
_cell.length_c   1.000
_cell.angle_alpha   90.00
_cell.angle_beta   90.00
_cell.angle_gamma   90.00
#
_symmetry.space_group_name_H-M   'P 1'
#
loop_
_entity.id
_entity.type
_entity.pdbx_description
1 polymer ?
#
loop_
_entity_poly.entity_id
_entity_poly.type
_entity_poly.pdbx_seq_one_letter_code
_entity_poly.pdbx_strand_id
1 'polypeptide(L)'
;MKELFQVLGEFLQSKRIKAGLSQGDVATKLGYSSPQFISNFERGLCAPPLNKLKLLVQLYDLNGEEVMKLMLKEHEKHLRKSLNLKAKKK
;
A
#
# COMPACT_ATOMS: atom_id res chain seq x y z
N MET A 1 -8.57 -8.88 -7.29
CA MET A 1 -7.82 -7.64 -6.96
C MET A 1 -7.45 -7.51 -5.49
N LYS A 2 -8.36 -7.77 -4.54
CA LYS A 2 -8.09 -7.58 -3.09
C LYS A 2 -6.78 -8.23 -2.59
N GLU A 3 -6.44 -9.43 -3.09
CA GLU A 3 -5.20 -10.12 -2.73
C GLU A 3 -3.91 -9.37 -3.11
N LEU A 4 -3.93 -8.52 -4.15
CA LEU A 4 -2.72 -7.86 -4.67
C LEU A 4 -2.22 -6.74 -3.75
N PHE A 5 -3.13 -6.01 -3.11
CA PHE A 5 -2.80 -4.83 -2.30
C PHE A 5 -2.91 -5.09 -0.80
N GLN A 6 -3.29 -6.30 -0.38
CA GLN A 6 -3.48 -6.62 1.03
C GLN A 6 -2.23 -6.33 1.86
N VAL A 7 -1.07 -6.81 1.41
CA VAL A 7 0.21 -6.62 2.11
C VAL A 7 0.61 -5.14 2.15
N LEU A 8 0.41 -4.40 1.05
CA LEU A 8 0.67 -2.96 1.01
C LEU A 8 -0.26 -2.21 1.98
N GLY A 9 -1.55 -2.58 2.02
CA GLY A 9 -2.55 -1.98 2.90
C GLY A 9 -2.21 -2.16 4.37
N GLU A 10 -1.90 -3.39 4.79
CA GLU A 10 -1.47 -3.72 6.15
C GLU A 10 -0.18 -2.99 6.53
N PHE A 11 0.79 -2.93 5.60
CA PHE A 11 2.02 -2.19 5.80
C PHE A 11 1.73 -0.69 6.04
N LEU A 12 0.93 -0.04 5.19
CA LEU A 12 0.57 1.36 5.34
C LEU A 12 -0.21 1.63 6.63
N GLN A 13 -1.13 0.74 7.02
CA GLN A 13 -1.85 0.83 8.29
C GLN A 13 -0.89 0.81 9.48
N SER A 14 0.05 -0.14 9.49
CA SER A 14 1.03 -0.28 10.57
C SER A 14 1.89 0.98 10.72
N LYS A 15 2.29 1.59 9.59
CA LYS A 15 3.10 2.80 9.57
C LYS A 15 2.31 4.02 10.02
N ARG A 16 1.04 4.13 9.61
CA ARG A 16 0.12 5.17 10.11
C ARG A 16 -0.02 5.13 11.63
N ILE A 17 -0.26 3.94 12.20
CA ILE A 17 -0.42 3.75 13.65
C ILE A 17 0.88 4.09 14.38
N LYS A 18 2.03 3.67 13.86
CA LYS A 18 3.35 4.04 14.41
C LYS A 18 3.61 5.55 14.38
N ALA A 19 3.09 6.25 13.38
CA ALA A 19 3.14 7.71 13.29
C ALA A 19 2.11 8.41 14.19
N GLY A 20 1.28 7.68 14.94
CA GLY A 20 0.26 8.23 15.84
C GLY A 20 -0.90 8.92 15.13
N LEU A 21 -1.14 8.61 13.85
CA LEU A 21 -2.15 9.29 13.02
C LEU A 21 -3.44 8.46 12.94
N SER A 22 -4.60 9.11 12.98
CA SER A 22 -5.86 8.49 12.60
C SER A 22 -6.01 8.42 11.07
N GLN A 23 -6.95 7.60 10.58
CA GLN A 23 -7.28 7.61 9.15
C GLN A 23 -7.79 8.98 8.67
N GLY A 24 -8.48 9.72 9.55
CA GLY A 24 -8.94 11.08 9.28
C GLY A 24 -7.78 12.06 9.10
N ASP A 25 -6.77 12.01 9.97
CA ASP A 25 -5.60 12.89 9.87
C ASP A 25 -4.87 12.72 8.54
N VAL A 26 -4.70 11.47 8.12
CA VAL A 26 -4.07 11.14 6.85
C VAL A 26 -4.93 11.60 5.67
N ALA A 27 -6.24 11.37 5.72
CA ALA A 27 -7.15 11.84 4.67
C ALA A 27 -7.04 13.35 4.47
N THR A 28 -7.08 14.13 5.55
CA THR A 28 -6.91 15.59 5.52
C THR A 28 -5.56 15.99 4.92
N LYS A 29 -4.45 15.37 5.37
CA LYS A 29 -3.11 15.65 4.83
C LYS A 29 -2.96 15.28 3.35
N LEU A 30 -3.68 14.27 2.89
CA LEU A 30 -3.73 13.89 1.49
C LEU A 30 -4.76 14.68 0.67
N GLY A 31 -5.52 15.60 1.28
CA GLY A 31 -6.54 16.40 0.61
C GLY A 31 -7.80 15.63 0.23
N TYR A 32 -8.13 14.57 0.97
CA TYR A 32 -9.41 13.85 0.86
C TYR A 32 -10.42 14.43 1.84
N SER A 33 -11.69 14.51 1.40
CA SER A 33 -12.81 14.92 2.25
C SER A 33 -13.30 13.82 3.20
N SER A 34 -12.84 12.57 3.02
CA SER A 34 -13.31 11.42 3.78
C SER A 34 -12.19 10.42 4.07
N PRO A 35 -12.16 9.80 5.27
CA PRO A 35 -11.21 8.74 5.61
C PRO A 35 -11.45 7.42 4.85
N GLN A 36 -12.56 7.31 4.11
CA GLN A 36 -12.92 6.08 3.38
C GLN A 36 -11.84 5.65 2.39
N PHE A 37 -11.12 6.59 1.76
CA PHE A 37 -10.01 6.26 0.87
C PHE A 37 -8.86 5.58 1.61
N ILE A 38 -8.50 6.09 2.79
CA ILE A 38 -7.44 5.50 3.61
C ILE A 38 -7.84 4.10 4.06
N SER A 39 -9.09 3.92 4.49
CA SER A 39 -9.65 2.61 4.82
C SER A 39 -9.65 1.64 3.63
N ASN A 40 -9.92 2.13 2.41
CA ASN A 40 -9.85 1.30 1.21
C ASN A 40 -8.41 0.84 0.90
N PHE A 41 -7.43 1.72 1.06
CA PHE A 41 -6.02 1.38 0.91
C PHE A 41 -5.59 0.33 1.95
N GLU A 42 -5.91 0.57 3.22
CA GLU A 42 -5.50 -0.30 4.33
C GLU A 42 -6.12 -1.70 4.25
N ARG A 43 -7.33 -1.82 3.67
CA ARG A 43 -8.00 -3.11 3.45
C ARG A 43 -7.63 -3.78 2.12
N GLY A 44 -6.65 -3.24 1.39
CA GLY A 44 -6.19 -3.77 0.11
C GLY A 44 -7.23 -3.72 -1.01
N LEU A 45 -8.29 -2.90 -0.88
CA LEU A 45 -9.33 -2.81 -1.91
C LEU A 45 -8.83 -2.09 -3.16
N CYS A 46 -7.96 -1.10 -2.98
CA CYS A 46 -7.27 -0.40 -4.05
C CYS A 46 -5.90 0.09 -3.59
N ALA A 47 -5.00 0.37 -4.54
CA ALA A 47 -3.75 1.04 -4.25
C ALA A 47 -3.96 2.56 -4.14
N PRO A 48 -3.15 3.26 -3.32
CA PRO A 48 -3.05 4.70 -3.39
C PRO A 48 -2.56 5.15 -4.78
N PRO A 49 -3.13 6.22 -5.37
CA PRO A 49 -2.57 6.84 -6.58
C PRO A 49 -1.10 7.23 -6.37
N LEU A 50 -0.26 7.16 -7.41
CA LEU A 50 1.20 7.35 -7.28
C LEU A 50 1.59 8.70 -6.64
N ASN A 51 0.88 9.78 -6.98
CA ASN A 51 1.09 11.09 -6.37
C ASN A 51 0.77 11.09 -4.86
N LYS A 52 -0.25 10.35 -4.42
CA LYS A 52 -0.60 10.19 -3.00
C LYS A 52 0.31 9.19 -2.30
N LEU A 53 0.78 8.16 -2.99
CA LEU A 53 1.78 7.22 -2.46
C LEU A 53 3.08 7.95 -2.10
N LYS A 54 3.55 8.87 -2.96
CA LYS A 54 4.70 9.74 -2.64
C LYS A 54 4.48 10.53 -1.34
N LEU A 55 3.29 11.12 -1.17
CA LEU A 55 2.95 11.86 0.05
C LEU A 55 2.88 10.95 1.28
N LEU A 56 2.35 9.73 1.15
CA LEU A 56 2.33 8.74 2.23
C LEU A 56 3.73 8.31 2.65
N VAL A 57 4.63 8.10 1.68
CA VAL A 57 6.05 7.78 1.94
C VAL A 57 6.71 8.88 2.77
N GLN A 58 6.46 10.15 2.41
CA GLN A 58 6.96 11.29 3.17
C GLN A 58 6.30 11.42 4.55
N LEU A 59 4.97 11.28 4.62
CA LEU A 59 4.20 11.45 5.84
C LEU A 59 4.51 10.42 6.92
N TYR A 60 4.83 9.19 6.51
CA TYR A 60 5.12 8.08 7.41
C TYR A 60 6.63 7.81 7.57
N ASP A 61 7.49 8.68 7.02
CA ASP A 61 8.95 8.54 7.02
C ASP A 61 9.41 7.15 6.53
N LEU A 62 8.93 6.77 5.34
CA LEU A 62 9.22 5.47 4.73
C LEU A 62 10.37 5.57 3.75
N ASN A 63 11.09 4.46 3.61
CA ASN A 63 12.03 4.30 2.51
C ASN A 63 11.26 3.93 1.22
N GLY A 64 11.33 4.78 0.21
CA GLY A 64 10.68 4.54 -1.09
C GLY A 64 11.14 3.25 -1.79
N GLU A 65 12.41 2.86 -1.63
CA GLU A 65 12.95 1.59 -2.15
C GLU A 65 12.26 0.38 -1.51
N GLU A 66 12.00 0.44 -0.20
CA GLU A 66 11.31 -0.64 0.54
C GLU A 66 9.88 -0.81 0.01
N VAL A 67 9.17 0.30 -0.15
CA VAL A 67 7.79 0.32 -0.69
C VAL A 67 7.74 -0.23 -2.11
N MET A 68 8.67 0.20 -2.98
CA MET A 68 8.77 -0.31 -4.35
C MET A 68 9.02 -1.82 -4.38
N LYS A 69 10.01 -2.31 -3.61
CA LYS A 69 10.33 -3.74 -3.53
C LYS A 69 9.14 -4.56 -3.04
N LEU A 70 8.42 -4.06 -2.04
CA LEU A 70 7.21 -4.69 -1.53
C LEU A 70 6.14 -4.83 -2.63
N MET A 71 5.85 -3.73 -3.34
CA MET A 71 4.84 -3.72 -4.41
C MET A 71 5.22 -4.64 -5.57
N LEU A 72 6.47 -4.62 -6.02
CA LEU A 72 6.96 -5.48 -7.10
C LEU A 72 6.87 -6.96 -6.73
N LYS A 73 7.25 -7.33 -5.50
CA LYS A 73 7.17 -8.71 -5.02
C LYS A 73 5.73 -9.24 -5.01
N GLU A 74 4.78 -8.44 -4.54
CA GLU A 74 3.37 -8.84 -4.53
C GLU A 74 2.78 -8.93 -5.94
N HIS A 75 3.13 -7.98 -6.84
CA HIS A 75 2.74 -8.07 -8.24
C HIS A 75 3.33 -9.29 -8.92
N GLU A 76 4.61 -9.59 -8.72
CA GLU A 76 5.25 -10.78 -9.27
C GLU A 76 4.54 -12.06 -8.80
N LYS A 77 4.26 -12.16 -7.50
CA LYS A 77 3.54 -13.30 -6.92
C LYS A 77 2.15 -13.45 -7.54
N HIS A 78 1.41 -12.34 -7.67
CA HIS A 78 0.09 -12.35 -8.27
C HIS A 78 0.12 -12.74 -9.75
N LEU A 79 1.05 -12.19 -10.53
CA LEU A 79 1.21 -12.51 -11.95
C LEU A 79 1.63 -13.97 -12.15
N ARG A 80 2.57 -14.48 -11.35
CA ARG A 80 2.95 -15.90 -11.39
C ARG A 80 1.76 -16.83 -11.13
N LYS A 81 0.93 -16.50 -10.14
CA LYS A 81 -0.29 -17.26 -9.82
C LYS A 81 -1.30 -17.19 -10.98
N SER A 82 -1.58 -16.00 -11.50
CA SER A 82 -2.56 -15.78 -12.56
C SER A 82 -2.13 -16.38 -13.91
N LEU A 83 -0.83 -16.40 -14.21
CA LEU A 83 -0.25 -17.00 -15.42
C LEU A 83 0.15 -18.47 -15.24
N ASN A 84 -0.16 -19.06 -14.07
CA ASN A 84 0.16 -20.45 -13.72
C ASN A 84 1.65 -20.82 -13.91
N LEU A 85 2.55 -19.87 -13.66
CA LEU A 85 3.99 -20.04 -13.82
C LEU A 85 4.55 -20.80 -12.62
N LYS A 86 5.24 -21.93 -12.86
CA LYS A 86 6.00 -22.60 -11.80
C LYS A 86 7.12 -21.69 -11.30
N ALA A 87 7.39 -21.73 -10.00
CA ALA A 87 8.53 -21.02 -9.42
C ALA A 87 9.81 -21.41 -10.19
N LYS A 88 10.60 -20.41 -10.57
CA LYS A 88 11.88 -20.64 -11.24
C LYS A 88 12.71 -21.50 -10.27
N LYS A 89 12.94 -22.78 -10.59
CA LYS A 89 13.93 -23.59 -9.88
C LYS A 89 15.25 -22.82 -10.00
N LYS A 90 15.74 -22.33 -8.88
CA LYS A 90 17.06 -21.73 -8.78
C LYS A 90 18.08 -22.84 -8.62
#